data_AF-A0A8T4XE42-F1
#
_entry.id   AF-A0A8T4XE42-F1
#
_cell.length_a   1.000
_cell.length_b   1.000
_cell.length_c   1.000
_cell.angle_alpha   90.00
_cell.angle_beta   90.00
_cell.angle_gamma   90.00
#
_symmetry.space_group_name_H-M   'P 1'
#
loop_
_entity.id
_entity.type
_entity.pdbx_description
1 polymer ?
#
loop_
_entity_poly.entity_id
_entity_poly.type
_entity_poly.pdbx_seq_one_letter_code
_entity_poly.pdbx_strand_id
1 'polypeptide(L)'
;MVKRVIALVFTVVMAAVTVLAVTWGFEFDWPDYVHVDYGFPLVWCTHTLNTIHGPVDVWRVDLALLAVDLAFWFCIMTMGLFVILHIKI
;
A
#
# COMPACT_ATOMS: atom_id res chain seq x y z
N MET A 1 13.54 23.91 15.97
CA MET A 1 12.61 24.23 14.86
C MET A 1 12.82 23.28 13.68
N VAL A 2 14.06 23.13 13.19
CA VAL A 2 14.43 22.25 12.06
C VAL A 2 13.91 20.81 12.19
N LYS A 3 14.12 20.14 13.33
CA LYS A 3 13.61 18.77 13.56
C LYS A 3 12.10 18.60 13.35
N ARG A 4 11.31 19.59 13.75
CA ARG A 4 9.85 19.54 13.60
C ARG A 4 9.45 19.66 12.13
N VAL A 5 10.16 20.48 11.36
CA VAL A 5 9.94 20.60 9.91
C VAL A 5 10.32 19.29 9.20
N ILE A 6 11.46 18.70 9.55
CA ILE A 6 11.89 17.40 9.00
C ILE A 6 10.86 16.32 9.32
N ALA A 7 10.40 16.23 10.58
CA ALA A 7 9.38 15.27 10.97
C ALA A 7 8.05 15.48 10.21
N LEU A 8 7.62 16.72 10.02
CA LEU A 8 6.41 17.04 9.25
C LEU A 8 6.54 16.59 7.79
N VAL A 9 7.64 16.96 7.13
CA VAL A 9 7.89 16.57 5.74
C VAL A 9 7.94 15.05 5.61
N PHE A 10 8.64 14.37 6.53
CA PHE A 10 8.70 12.92 6.56
C PHE A 10 7.32 12.28 6.70
N THR A 11 6.48 12.75 7.62
CA THR A 11 5.11 12.23 7.79
C THR A 11 4.28 12.42 6.54
N VAL A 12 4.34 13.59 5.90
CA VAL A 12 3.57 13.85 4.67
C VAL A 12 4.02 12.93 3.54
N VAL A 13 5.33 12.76 3.36
CA VAL A 13 5.88 11.87 2.35
C VAL A 13 5.49 10.42 2.64
N MET A 14 5.65 9.95 3.89
CA MET A 14 5.29 8.59 4.26
C MET A 14 3.79 8.32 4.10
N ALA A 15 2.92 9.27 4.44
CA ALA A 15 1.49 9.12 4.21
C ALA A 15 1.17 8.96 2.71
N ALA A 16 1.78 9.77 1.85
CA ALA A 16 1.62 9.64 0.40
C ALA A 16 2.14 8.29 -0.12
N VAL A 17 3.30 7.84 0.36
CA VAL A 17 3.87 6.53 0.02
C VAL A 17 2.95 5.40 0.46
N THR A 18 2.40 5.43 1.68
CA THR A 18 1.47 4.41 2.17
C THR A 18 0.20 4.35 1.31
N VAL A 19 -0.39 5.50 0.98
CA VAL A 19 -1.57 5.53 0.10
C VAL A 19 -1.23 4.90 -1.24
N LEU A 20 -0.13 5.32 -1.87
CA LEU A 20 0.31 4.75 -3.13
C LEU A 20 0.56 3.24 -3.00
N ALA A 21 1.32 2.78 -2.01
CA ALA A 21 1.64 1.37 -1.83
C ALA A 21 0.39 0.49 -1.65
N VAL A 22 -0.60 0.97 -0.91
CA VAL A 22 -1.83 0.21 -0.64
C VAL A 22 -2.80 0.25 -1.82
N THR A 23 -2.83 1.33 -2.61
CA THR A 23 -3.78 1.48 -3.73
C THR A 23 -3.19 1.22 -5.10
N TRP A 24 -1.87 1.04 -5.22
CA TRP A 24 -1.24 0.73 -6.49
C TRP A 24 -1.60 -0.68 -6.93
N GLY A 25 -2.08 -0.80 -8.17
CA GLY A 25 -2.44 -2.06 -8.79
C GLY A 25 -1.36 -2.53 -9.76
N PHE A 26 -1.05 -3.82 -9.74
CA PHE A 26 -0.25 -4.49 -10.77
C PHE A 26 -1.18 -5.33 -11.65
N GLU A 27 -1.28 -4.96 -12.92
CA GLU A 27 -2.08 -5.69 -13.89
C GLU A 27 -1.30 -6.86 -14.48
N PHE A 28 -1.96 -8.01 -14.54
CA PHE A 28 -1.48 -9.24 -15.13
C PHE A 28 -2.50 -9.68 -16.18
N ASP A 29 -2.11 -9.55 -17.44
CA ASP A 29 -2.92 -9.89 -18.60
C ASP A 29 -2.51 -11.27 -19.15
N TRP A 30 -3.42 -12.23 -19.05
CA TRP A 30 -3.31 -13.56 -19.65
C TRP A 30 -4.51 -13.77 -20.58
N PRO A 31 -4.37 -14.59 -21.65
CA PRO A 31 -5.39 -14.72 -22.70
C PRO A 31 -6.82 -15.04 -22.20
N ASP A 32 -6.93 -15.66 -21.03
CA ASP A 32 -8.16 -16.14 -20.40
C ASP A 32 -8.41 -15.55 -19.00
N TYR A 33 -7.47 -14.76 -18.47
CA TYR A 33 -7.47 -14.33 -17.08
C TYR A 33 -6.72 -12.99 -16.93
N VAL A 34 -7.46 -11.90 -16.92
CA VAL A 34 -6.91 -10.59 -16.59
C VAL A 34 -7.20 -10.31 -15.12
N HIS A 35 -6.20 -9.88 -14.37
CA HIS A 35 -6.43 -9.41 -13.01
C HIS A 35 -5.48 -8.29 -12.61
N VAL A 36 -5.91 -7.49 -11.65
CA VAL A 36 -5.14 -6.41 -11.03
C VAL A 36 -5.02 -6.72 -9.54
N ASP A 37 -3.79 -6.87 -9.07
CA ASP A 37 -3.48 -7.07 -7.66
C ASP A 37 -3.09 -5.74 -7.01
N TYR A 38 -3.79 -5.38 -5.94
CA TYR A 38 -3.57 -4.16 -5.18
C TYR A 38 -2.93 -4.45 -3.82
N GLY A 39 -1.96 -3.62 -3.47
CA GLY A 39 -1.27 -3.67 -2.18
C GLY A 39 0.21 -4.01 -2.29
N PHE A 40 0.96 -3.54 -1.30
CA PHE A 40 2.39 -3.82 -1.15
C PHE A 40 2.77 -3.53 0.32
N PRO A 41 3.47 -4.44 1.02
CA PRO A 41 4.07 -5.67 0.52
C PRO A 41 3.10 -6.85 0.31
N LEU A 42 1.87 -6.81 0.84
CA LEU A 42 0.90 -7.88 0.70
C LEU A 42 -0.24 -7.44 -0.23
N VAL A 43 -0.70 -8.36 -1.08
CA VAL A 43 -1.89 -8.13 -1.90
C VAL A 43 -3.12 -8.31 -1.04
N TRP A 44 -3.87 -7.23 -0.80
CA TRP A 44 -5.11 -7.28 -0.03
C TRP A 44 -6.36 -7.31 -0.90
N CYS A 45 -6.22 -6.98 -2.18
CA CYS A 45 -7.32 -6.97 -3.12
C CYS A 45 -6.87 -7.45 -4.50
N THR A 46 -7.60 -8.39 -5.08
CA THR A 46 -7.44 -8.80 -6.48
C THR A 46 -8.73 -8.53 -7.22
N HIS A 47 -8.65 -7.73 -8.28
CA HIS A 47 -9.73 -7.50 -9.22
C HIS A 47 -9.52 -8.38 -10.44
N THR A 48 -10.42 -9.31 -10.72
CA THR A 48 -10.33 -10.22 -11.86
C THR A 48 -11.37 -9.85 -12.91
N LEU A 49 -10.93 -9.79 -14.17
CA LEU A 49 -11.77 -9.69 -15.36
C LEU A 49 -11.54 -10.95 -16.24
N ASN A 50 -12.54 -11.83 -16.32
CA ASN A 50 -12.53 -12.98 -17.24
C ASN A 50 -13.46 -12.71 -18.42
N THR A 51 -13.05 -13.10 -19.63
CA THR A 51 -13.80 -12.90 -20.88
C THR A 51 -14.33 -14.19 -21.52
N ILE A 52 -13.82 -15.38 -21.14
CA ILE A 52 -14.14 -16.64 -21.85
C ILE A 52 -15.56 -17.15 -21.53
N HIS A 53 -16.06 -16.91 -20.32
CA HIS A 53 -17.40 -17.34 -19.89
C HIS A 53 -18.40 -16.15 -19.82
N GLY A 54 -18.07 -15.02 -20.45
CA GLY A 54 -18.74 -13.72 -20.30
C GLY A 54 -17.95 -12.78 -19.40
N PRO A 55 -18.25 -11.45 -19.40
CA PRO A 55 -17.56 -10.48 -18.57
C PRO A 55 -17.85 -10.77 -17.09
N VAL A 56 -16.90 -11.42 -16.43
CA VAL A 56 -16.96 -11.71 -14.99
C VAL A 56 -16.00 -10.74 -14.31
N ASP A 57 -16.57 -9.70 -13.71
CA ASP A 57 -15.90 -8.71 -12.87
C ASP A 57 -16.02 -9.15 -11.40
N VAL A 58 -14.91 -9.58 -10.79
CA VAL A 58 -14.87 -10.11 -9.43
C VAL A 58 -13.82 -9.38 -8.60
N TRP A 59 -14.22 -8.91 -7.43
CA TRP A 59 -13.34 -8.33 -6.42
C TRP A 59 -13.15 -9.31 -5.27
N ARG A 60 -11.91 -9.73 -5.04
CA ARG A 60 -11.54 -10.56 -3.89
C ARG A 60 -10.79 -9.68 -2.89
N VAL A 61 -11.41 -9.38 -1.77
CA VAL A 61 -10.88 -8.49 -0.73
C VAL A 61 -10.56 -9.29 0.53
N ASP A 62 -9.33 -9.15 1.01
CA ASP A 62 -8.88 -9.67 2.29
C ASP A 62 -8.53 -8.50 3.23
N LEU A 63 -9.45 -8.23 4.16
CA LEU A 63 -9.31 -7.15 5.14
C LEU A 63 -8.21 -7.42 6.17
N ALA A 64 -7.86 -8.69 6.42
CA ALA A 64 -6.78 -9.01 7.33
C ALA A 64 -5.43 -8.64 6.70
N LEU A 65 -5.23 -8.94 5.40
CA LEU A 65 -4.04 -8.52 4.67
C LEU A 65 -3.94 -7.00 4.56
N LEU A 66 -5.05 -6.30 4.31
CA LEU A 66 -5.09 -4.83 4.34
C LEU A 66 -4.64 -4.27 5.70
N ALA A 67 -5.14 -4.86 6.80
CA ALA A 67 -4.78 -4.43 8.15
C ALA A 67 -3.29 -4.68 8.44
N VAL A 68 -2.73 -5.80 7.99
CA VAL A 68 -1.30 -6.12 8.14
C VAL A 68 -0.45 -5.15 7.32
N ASP A 69 -0.82 -4.83 6.09
CA ASP A 69 -0.10 -3.86 5.25
C ASP A 69 -0.10 -2.46 5.86
N LEU A 70 -1.25 -1.99 6.35
CA LEU A 70 -1.33 -0.71 7.06
C LEU A 70 -0.47 -0.71 8.32
N ALA A 71 -0.49 -1.80 9.10
CA ALA A 71 0.34 -1.95 10.29
C ALA A 71 1.84 -1.92 9.94
N PHE A 72 2.24 -2.57 8.85
CA PHE A 72 3.61 -2.57 8.35
C PHE A 72 4.09 -1.15 8.03
N TRP A 73 3.32 -0.39 7.24
CA TRP A 73 3.67 0.98 6.88
C TRP A 73 3.68 1.94 8.08
N PHE A 74 2.71 1.81 9.00
CA PHE A 74 2.70 2.60 10.23
C PHE A 74 3.86 2.26 11.15
N CYS A 75 4.31 1.01 11.20
CA CYS A 75 5.51 0.63 11.93
C CYS A 75 6.75 1.35 11.37
N ILE A 76 6.94 1.34 10.04
CA ILE A 76 8.05 2.04 9.39
C ILE A 76 8.00 3.55 9.68
N MET A 77 6.83 4.16 9.53
CA MET A 77 6.65 5.59 9.78
C MET A 77 6.95 5.96 11.25
N THR A 78 6.43 5.20 12.21
CA THR A 78 6.67 5.45 13.64
C THR A 78 8.12 5.25 14.03
N MET A 79 8.80 4.23 13.49
CA MET A 79 10.24 4.03 13.67
C MET A 79 11.05 5.20 13.10
N GLY A 80 10.75 5.65 11.87
CA GLY A 80 11.42 6.79 11.25
C GLY A 80 11.24 8.08 12.06
N LEU A 81 10.03 8.35 12.54
CA LEU A 81 9.75 9.49 13.42
C LEU A 81 10.51 9.39 14.75
N PHE A 82 10.56 8.21 15.36
CA PHE A 82 11.33 7.98 16.57
C PHE A 82 12.81 8.36 16.37
N VAL A 83 13.41 7.90 15.28
CA VAL A 83 14.81 8.24 14.93
C VAL A 83 14.98 9.74 14.76
N ILE A 84 14.16 10.41 13.94
CA ILE A 84 14.26 11.86 13.65
C ILE A 84 14.19 12.70 14.92
N LEU A 85 13.32 12.32 15.86
CA LEU A 85 13.11 13.07 17.09
C LEU A 85 14.26 12.90 18.08
N HIS A 86 14.84 11.69 18.18
CA HIS A 86 15.83 11.35 19.21
C HIS A 86 17.29 11.46 18.74
N ILE A 87 17.55 11.46 17.43
CA ILE A 87 18.89 11.68 16.91
C ILE A 87 19.35 13.12 17.20
N LYS A 88 20.61 13.29 17.60
CA LYS A 88 21.20 14.63 17.78
C LYS A 88 21.65 15.12 16.40
N ILE A 89 20.91 16.09 15.86
CA ILE A 89 21.22 16.87 14.65
C ILE A 89 21.47 18.30 15.12
#